data_AF-A0A6V8MKV4-F1
#
_entry.id   AF-A0A6V8MKV4-F1
#
_cell.length_a   1.000
_cell.length_b   1.000
_cell.length_c   1.000
_cell.angle_alpha   90.00
_cell.angle_beta   90.00
_cell.angle_gamma   90.00
#
_symmetry.space_group_name_H-M   'P 1'
#
loop_
_entity.id
_entity.type
_entity.pdbx_description
1 polymer ?
#
loop_
_entity_poly.entity_id
_entity_poly.type
_entity_poly.pdbx_seq_one_letter_code
_entity_poly.pdbx_strand_id
1 'polypeptide(L)'
;MQEKGPVERVLRNEDVHQVVAEIPEGHQHLRLTVTLADGSSLTFQEATVAAVVRAYVAVKTHPLRKRAVLTGRLVRERKEGYAEWQLVEGG
;
A
#
# COMPACT_ATOMS: atom_id res chain seq x y z
N MET A 1 28.15 -15.78 -1.83
CA MET A 1 27.26 -14.81 -1.15
C MET A 1 25.84 -15.36 -1.31
N GLN A 2 25.23 -15.91 -0.26
CA GLN A 2 23.88 -16.47 -0.35
C GLN A 2 22.87 -15.32 -0.39
N GLU A 3 22.02 -15.28 -1.42
CA GLU A 3 20.90 -14.36 -1.48
C GLU A 3 19.97 -14.64 -0.30
N LYS A 4 19.82 -13.68 0.61
CA LYS A 4 18.78 -13.75 1.64
C LYS A 4 17.43 -13.67 0.93
N GLY A 5 16.63 -14.73 1.08
CA GLY A 5 15.23 -14.71 0.67
C GLY A 5 14.45 -13.56 1.32
N PRO A 6 13.23 -13.26 0.83
CA PRO A 6 12.45 -12.15 1.34
C PRO A 6 12.20 -12.33 2.84
N VAL A 7 12.53 -11.29 3.62
CA VAL A 7 12.18 -11.22 5.04
C VAL A 7 10.73 -10.78 5.12
N GLU A 8 9.84 -11.69 5.52
CA GLU A 8 8.43 -11.38 5.79
C GLU A 8 8.28 -10.84 7.21
N ARG A 9 7.67 -9.66 7.35
CA ARG A 9 7.26 -9.10 8.65
C ARG A 9 5.74 -9.06 8.71
N VAL A 10 5.16 -9.81 9.65
CA VAL A 10 3.72 -9.77 9.94
C VAL A 10 3.49 -8.81 11.09
N LEU A 11 2.59 -7.83 10.90
CA LEU A 11 2.18 -6.89 11.94
C LEU A 11 0.81 -7.30 12.47
N ARG A 12 0.74 -7.62 13.76
CA ARG A 12 -0.52 -7.80 14.48
C ARG A 12 -1.08 -6.45 14.86
N ASN A 13 -2.37 -6.38 15.17
CA ASN A 13 -2.99 -5.12 15.55
C ASN A 13 -2.34 -4.51 16.82
N GLU A 14 -1.87 -5.33 17.76
CA GLU A 14 -1.13 -4.87 18.96
C GLU A 14 0.28 -4.34 18.67
N ASP A 15 0.85 -4.71 17.51
CA ASP A 15 2.14 -4.17 17.08
C ASP A 15 1.97 -2.76 16.50
N VAL A 16 0.73 -2.33 16.18
CA VAL A 16 0.39 -1.00 15.67
C VAL A 16 0.01 -0.08 16.84
N HIS A 17 0.78 0.97 17.03
CA HIS A 17 0.52 2.00 18.03
C HIS A 17 -0.49 3.04 17.52
N GLN A 18 -0.34 3.49 16.27
CA GLN A 18 -1.18 4.56 15.71
C GLN A 18 -1.24 4.46 14.18
N VAL A 19 -2.36 4.87 13.61
CA VAL A 19 -2.51 5.12 12.16
C VAL A 19 -2.98 6.55 11.97
N VAL A 20 -2.26 7.30 11.13
CA VAL A 20 -2.61 8.68 10.75
C VAL A 20 -2.79 8.73 9.25
N ALA A 21 -3.93 9.26 8.79
CA ALA A 21 -4.22 9.51 7.39
C ALA A 21 -4.53 11.00 7.22
N GLU A 22 -3.69 11.70 6.48
CA GLU A 22 -3.79 13.16 6.35
C GLU A 22 -3.28 13.64 4.99
N ILE A 23 -3.65 14.85 4.61
CA ILE A 23 -3.01 15.59 3.52
C ILE A 23 -2.08 16.59 4.22
N PRO A 24 -0.74 16.39 4.19
CA PRO A 24 0.18 17.29 4.87
C PRO A 24 0.08 18.72 4.33
N GLU A 25 0.46 19.69 5.15
CA GLU A 25 0.47 21.09 4.72
C GLU A 25 1.31 21.28 3.44
N GLY A 26 0.77 22.03 2.47
CA GLY A 26 1.38 22.25 1.16
C GLY A 26 1.36 21.06 0.21
N HIS A 27 0.76 19.92 0.58
CA HIS A 27 0.64 18.75 -0.28
C HIS A 27 -0.78 18.61 -0.83
N GLN A 28 -0.90 17.99 -2.01
CA GLN A 28 -2.19 17.69 -2.63
C GLN A 28 -2.67 16.26 -2.36
N HIS A 29 -1.75 15.38 -1.94
CA HIS A 29 -2.00 13.95 -1.87
C HIS A 29 -1.92 13.43 -0.44
N LEU A 30 -2.76 12.44 -0.15
CA LEU A 30 -2.81 11.77 1.13
C LEU A 30 -1.49 11.07 1.47
N ARG A 31 -1.16 11.06 2.76
CA ARG A 31 -0.16 10.19 3.38
C ARG A 31 -0.84 9.35 4.44
N LEU A 32 -0.46 8.08 4.51
CA LEU A 32 -0.87 7.18 5.58
C LEU A 32 0.35 6.72 6.35
N THR A 33 0.46 7.12 7.60
CA THR A 33 1.56 6.75 8.49
C THR A 33 1.06 5.74 9.52
N VAL A 34 1.75 4.61 9.64
CA VAL A 34 1.53 3.57 10.65
C VAL A 34 2.72 3.60 11.61
N THR A 35 2.49 4.01 12.85
CA THR A 35 3.48 3.96 13.92
C THR A 35 3.34 2.65 14.67
N LEU A 36 4.44 1.95 14.91
CA LEU A 36 4.50 0.66 15.58
C LEU A 36 4.86 0.82 17.07
N ALA A 37 4.53 -0.19 17.88
CA ALA A 37 4.80 -0.21 19.32
C ALA A 37 6.30 -0.18 19.67
N ASP A 38 7.17 -0.58 18.73
CA ASP A 38 8.63 -0.49 18.86
C ASP A 38 9.19 0.92 18.53
N GLY A 39 8.33 1.88 18.22
CA GLY A 39 8.69 3.26 17.87
C GLY A 39 9.05 3.46 16.39
N SER A 40 9.11 2.41 15.58
CA SER A 40 9.31 2.54 14.13
C SER A 40 8.01 2.97 13.41
N SER A 41 8.14 3.52 12.21
CA SER A 41 6.98 3.98 11.43
C SER A 41 7.08 3.64 9.94
N LEU A 42 5.94 3.41 9.32
CA LEU A 42 5.78 3.19 7.88
C LEU A 42 4.88 4.28 7.29
N THR A 43 5.37 5.08 6.35
CA THR A 43 4.56 6.09 5.64
C THR A 43 4.34 5.69 4.19
N PHE A 44 3.08 5.62 3.78
CA PHE A 44 2.66 5.29 2.42
C PHE A 44 2.17 6.54 1.68
N GLN A 45 2.51 6.62 0.40
CA GLN A 45 1.91 7.57 -0.52
C GLN A 45 0.48 7.12 -0.89
N GLU A 46 -0.37 8.08 -1.27
CA GLU A 46 -1.76 7.85 -1.67
C GLU A 46 -1.92 6.71 -2.69
N ALA A 47 -1.08 6.64 -3.72
CA ALA A 47 -1.15 5.60 -4.74
C ALA A 47 -0.98 4.18 -4.17
N THR A 48 -0.10 4.02 -3.17
CA THR A 48 0.12 2.75 -2.47
C THR A 48 -1.07 2.39 -1.59
N VAL A 49 -1.60 3.36 -0.84
CA VAL A 49 -2.80 3.16 0.00
C VAL A 49 -3.98 2.75 -0.88
N ALA A 50 -4.21 3.45 -1.99
CA ALA A 50 -5.26 3.13 -2.95
C ALA A 50 -5.10 1.71 -3.51
N ALA A 51 -3.88 1.26 -3.80
CA ALA A 51 -3.62 -0.10 -4.24
C ALA A 51 -3.95 -1.14 -3.17
N VAL A 52 -3.53 -0.94 -1.92
CA VAL A 52 -3.86 -1.82 -0.79
C VAL A 52 -5.38 -1.94 -0.61
N VAL A 53 -6.09 -0.80 -0.62
CA VAL A 53 -7.56 -0.76 -0.51
C VAL A 53 -8.20 -1.53 -1.67
N ARG A 54 -7.78 -1.30 -2.92
CA ARG A 54 -8.32 -2.03 -4.08
C ARG A 54 -8.11 -3.55 -3.95
N ALA A 55 -6.90 -3.98 -3.58
CA ALA A 55 -6.61 -5.41 -3.42
C ALA A 55 -7.46 -6.05 -2.31
N TYR A 56 -7.58 -5.37 -1.16
CA TYR A 56 -8.40 -5.83 -0.04
C TYR A 56 -9.87 -5.96 -0.44
N VAL A 57 -10.44 -4.89 -1.02
CA VAL A 57 -11.84 -4.87 -1.46
C VAL A 57 -12.10 -5.95 -2.49
N ALA A 58 -11.23 -6.09 -3.50
CA ALA A 58 -11.40 -7.08 -4.57
C ALA A 58 -11.50 -8.52 -4.04
N VAL A 59 -10.75 -8.88 -3.00
CA VAL A 59 -10.86 -10.21 -2.36
C VAL A 59 -12.05 -10.27 -1.42
N LYS A 60 -12.24 -9.25 -0.57
CA LYS A 60 -13.25 -9.27 0.49
C LYS A 60 -14.68 -9.29 -0.03
N THR A 61 -14.94 -8.64 -1.17
CA THR A 61 -16.30 -8.46 -1.70
C THR A 61 -16.66 -9.44 -2.82
N HIS A 62 -15.70 -10.18 -3.37
CA HIS A 62 -15.96 -11.11 -4.47
C HIS A 62 -16.16 -12.55 -3.95
N PRO A 63 -17.28 -13.23 -4.28
CA PRO A 63 -17.68 -14.48 -3.62
C PRO A 63 -16.69 -15.64 -3.82
N LEU A 64 -15.94 -15.65 -4.91
CA LEU A 64 -15.00 -16.71 -5.26
C LEU A 64 -13.52 -16.29 -5.30
N ARG A 65 -13.22 -14.99 -5.23
CA ARG A 65 -11.83 -14.50 -5.43
C ARG A 65 -11.10 -14.60 -4.10
N LYS A 66 -10.03 -15.39 -4.05
CA LYS A 66 -9.26 -15.62 -2.82
C LYS A 66 -7.96 -14.82 -2.73
N ARG A 67 -7.57 -14.15 -3.82
CA ARG A 67 -6.29 -13.43 -3.92
C ARG A 67 -6.39 -12.32 -4.96
N ALA A 68 -5.73 -11.20 -4.69
CA ALA A 68 -5.47 -10.14 -5.65
C ALA A 68 -3.97 -9.78 -5.56
N VAL A 69 -3.32 -9.65 -6.72
CA VAL A 69 -1.90 -9.25 -6.79
C VAL A 69 -1.81 -8.02 -7.64
N LEU A 70 -1.19 -6.99 -7.08
CA LEU A 70 -0.87 -5.77 -7.79
C LEU A 70 0.66 -5.64 -7.83
N THR A 71 1.21 -5.48 -9.03
CA THR A 71 2.66 -5.38 -9.24
C THR A 71 3.01 -3.98 -9.72
N GLY A 72 4.15 -3.48 -9.26
CA GLY A 72 4.65 -2.17 -9.62
C GLY A 72 5.11 -2.13 -11.07
N ARG A 73 4.59 -1.17 -11.83
CA ARG A 73 5.09 -0.85 -13.16
C ARG A 73 4.89 0.62 -13.49
N LEU A 74 5.67 1.09 -14.46
CA LEU A 74 5.47 2.39 -15.08
C LEU A 74 4.20 2.36 -15.95
N VAL A 75 3.28 3.30 -15.73
CA VAL A 75 2.03 3.44 -16.49
C VAL A 75 2.04 4.78 -17.21
N ARG A 76 2.32 4.74 -18.52
CA ARG A 76 2.41 5.94 -19.36
C ARG A 76 1.04 6.54 -19.65
N GLU A 77 0.10 5.71 -20.08
CA GLU A 77 -1.29 6.11 -20.31
C GLU A 77 -2.07 6.05 -18.99
N ARG A 78 -2.25 7.20 -18.36
CA ARG A 78 -2.93 7.35 -17.07
C ARG A 78 -3.78 8.62 -17.04
N LYS A 79 -4.76 8.64 -16.15
CA LYS A 79 -5.56 9.84 -15.88
C LYS A 79 -4.68 10.94 -15.26
N GLU A 80 -5.05 12.19 -15.48
CA GLU A 80 -4.40 13.33 -14.84
C GLU A 80 -4.45 13.20 -13.31
N GLY A 81 -3.37 13.59 -12.63
CA GLY A 81 -3.22 13.48 -11.18
C GLY A 81 -2.81 12.09 -10.66
N TYR A 82 -2.76 11.07 -11.51
CA TYR A 82 -2.32 9.74 -11.09
C TYR A 82 -0.80 9.60 -11.13
N ALA A 83 -0.24 8.88 -10.16
CA ALA A 83 1.17 8.53 -10.13
C ALA A 83 1.59 7.74 -11.38
N GLU A 84 2.82 7.97 -11.86
CA GLU A 84 3.37 7.24 -13.00
C GLU A 84 3.73 5.79 -12.63
N TRP A 85 4.29 5.59 -11.44
CA TRP A 85 4.49 4.27 -10.89
C TRP A 85 3.23 3.81 -10.16
N GLN A 86 2.62 2.73 -10.65
CA GLN A 86 1.39 2.20 -10.06
C GLN A 86 1.50 0.71 -9.77
N LEU A 87 0.81 0.29 -8.71
CA LEU A 87 0.52 -1.11 -8.44
C LEU A 87 -0.79 -1.48 -9.12
N VAL A 88 -0.71 -2.34 -10.13
CA VAL A 88 -1.85 -2.75 -10.97
C VAL A 88 -1.89 -4.26 -11.15
N GLU A 89 -3.08 -4.80 -11.45
CA GLU A 89 -3.24 -6.24 -11.69
C GLU A 89 -2.34 -6.67 -12.88
N GLY A 90 -1.61 -7.76 -12.69
CA GLY A 90 -0.97 -8.46 -13.80
C GLY A 90 -2.06 -9.17 -14.61
N GLY A 91 -2.01 -9.02 -15.94
CA GLY A 91 -2.78 -9.88 -16.83
C GLY A 91 -2.28 -11.32 -16.77
#